data_AF-A0A966MDD8-F1
#
_entry.id   AF-A0A966MDD8-F1
#
_cell.length_a   1.000
_cell.length_b   1.000
_cell.length_c   1.000
_cell.angle_alpha   90.00
_cell.angle_beta   90.00
_cell.angle_gamma   90.00
#
_symmetry.space_group_name_H-M   'P 1'
#
loop_
_entity.id
_entity.type
_entity.pdbx_description
1 polymer ?
#
loop_
_entity_poly.entity_id
_entity_poly.type
_entity_poly.pdbx_seq_one_letter_code
_entity_poly.pdbx_strand_id
1 'polypeptide(L)' 'MPRRRSPEKRKVLPDPKYKDVILAKFMNNLMKDGKKSVAEKIVYGAFDQI' A
#
# COMPACT_ATOMS: atom_id res chain seq x y z
N MET A 1 -8.14 -20.50 -5.01
CA MET A 1 -9.44 -20.03 -4.50
C MET A 1 -10.04 -21.13 -3.63
N PRO A 2 -10.13 -20.95 -2.30
CA PRO A 2 -10.53 -22.05 -1.42
C PRO A 2 -12.04 -22.05 -1.17
N ARG A 3 -12.68 -23.23 -1.28
CA ARG A 3 -14.13 -23.42 -1.03
C ARG A 3 -14.49 -23.68 0.45
N ARG A 4 -13.53 -24.02 1.31
CA ARG A 4 -13.76 -24.34 2.74
C ARG A 4 -12.75 -23.75 3.72
N ARG A 5 -11.60 -23.24 3.27
CA ARG A 5 -10.51 -22.77 4.14
C ARG A 5 -10.26 -21.28 3.92
N SER A 6 -10.24 -20.48 4.99
CA SER A 6 -9.82 -19.08 4.88
C SER A 6 -8.33 -19.00 4.53
N PRO A 7 -7.95 -18.24 3.48
CA PRO A 7 -6.55 -17.93 3.22
C PRO A 7 -5.94 -17.18 4.41
N GLU A 8 -4.66 -17.42 4.68
CA GLU A 8 -3.93 -16.60 5.62
C GLU A 8 -3.89 -15.14 5.15
N LYS A 9 -4.04 -14.22 6.10
CA LYS A 9 -3.92 -12.79 5.81
C LYS A 9 -2.48 -12.49 5.43
N ARG A 10 -2.28 -11.98 4.22
CA ARG A 10 -0.95 -11.54 3.75
C ARG A 10 -0.46 -10.39 4.65
N LYS A 11 0.76 -10.53 5.17
CA LYS A 11 1.42 -9.45 5.93
C LYS A 11 1.89 -8.38 4.96
N VAL A 12 1.56 -7.12 5.25
CA VAL A 12 2.01 -5.96 4.48
C VAL A 12 3.22 -5.38 5.19
N LEU A 13 4.29 -5.11 4.44
CA LEU A 13 5.46 -4.44 4.98
C LEU A 13 5.11 -2.97 5.28
N PRO A 14 5.65 -2.39 6.37
CA PRO A 14 5.45 -0.97 6.66
C PRO A 14 6.08 -0.10 5.57
N ASP A 15 5.56 1.12 5.44
CA ASP A 15 6.07 2.10 4.50
C ASP A 15 7.55 2.46 4.80
N PRO A 16 8.45 2.54 3.79
CA PRO A 16 9.86 2.85 4.04
C PRO A 16 10.12 4.25 4.62
N LYS A 17 9.26 5.24 4.37
CA LYS A 17 9.47 6.63 4.82
C LYS A 17 8.85 6.87 6.19
N TYR A 18 7.59 6.47 6.37
CA TYR A 18 6.82 6.72 7.59
C TYR A 18 6.72 5.51 8.52
N LYS A 19 7.21 4.33 8.11
CA LYS A 19 7.14 3.06 8.85
C LYS A 19 5.71 2.67 9.27
N ASP A 20 4.71 3.22 8.58
CA ASP A 20 3.31 2.98 8.85
C ASP A 20 2.75 1.89 7.92
N VAL A 21 2.04 0.94 8.51
CA VAL A 21 1.37 -0.16 7.81
C VAL A 21 0.08 0.31 7.14
N ILE A 22 -0.58 1.32 7.70
CA ILE A 22 -1.82 1.88 7.12
C ILE A 22 -1.48 2.60 5.82
N LEU A 23 -0.44 3.44 5.84
CA LEU A 23 0.06 4.11 4.65
C LEU A 23 0.47 3.13 3.54
N ALA A 24 1.20 2.07 3.91
CA ALA A 24 1.61 1.04 2.94
C ALA A 24 0.41 0.32 2.31
N LYS A 25 -0.64 0.02 3.09
CA LYS A 25 -1.89 -0.53 2.57
C LYS A 25 -2.60 0.45 1.63
N PHE A 26 -2.62 1.73 1.99
CA PHE A 26 -3.21 2.77 1.14
C PHE A 26 -2.50 2.90 -0.21
N MET A 27 -1.16 2.96 -0.21
CA MET A 27 -0.37 2.95 -1.45
C MET A 27 -0.65 1.73 -2.32
N ASN A 28 -0.70 0.53 -1.72
CA ASN A 28 -0.98 -0.70 -2.45
C ASN A 28 -2.36 -0.71 -3.11
N ASN A 29 -3.36 -0.07 -2.49
CA ASN A 29 -4.70 0.05 -3.05
C ASN A 29 -4.80 1.16 -4.12
N LEU A 30 -4.04 2.25 -3.97
CA LEU A 30 -3.99 3.35 -4.93
C LEU A 30 -3.20 2.98 -6.21
N MET A 31 -2.28 2.03 -6.09
CA MET A 31 -1.42 1.59 -7.19
C MET A 31 -2.22 0.96 -8.33
N LYS A 32 -2.08 1.54 -9.52
CA LYS A 32 -2.62 1.00 -10.78
C LYS A 32 -1.51 0.33 -11.58
N ASP A 33 -1.81 -0.82 -12.20
CA ASP A 33 -0.86 -1.63 -13.00
C ASP A 33 0.45 -2.01 -12.27
N GLY A 34 0.46 -2.05 -10.93
CA GLY A 34 1.68 -2.34 -10.16
C GLY A 34 2.71 -1.20 -10.12
N LYS A 35 2.34 0.02 -10.53
CA LYS A 35 3.24 1.19 -10.59
C LYS A 35 3.47 1.82 -9.21
N LYS A 36 4.32 1.20 -8.38
CA LYS A 36 4.61 1.65 -7.00
C LYS A 36 5.23 3.05 -6.93
N SER A 37 6.18 3.35 -7.82
CA SER A 37 6.84 4.67 -7.86
C SER A 37 5.86 5.81 -8.17
N VAL A 38 4.84 5.57 -9.00
CA VAL A 38 3.80 6.58 -9.31
C VAL A 38 2.89 6.78 -8.10
N ALA A 39 2.46 5.70 -7.45
CA ALA A 39 1.66 5.78 -6.23
C ALA A 39 2.39 6.53 -5.10
N GLU A 40 3.67 6.24 -4.89
CA GLU A 40 4.51 6.92 -3.90
C GLU A 40 4.62 8.43 -4.19
N LYS A 41 4.87 8.83 -5.44
CA LYS A 41 4.93 10.24 -5.84
C LYS A 41 3.64 10.99 -5.57
N ILE A 42 2.49 10.37 -5.87
CA ILE A 42 1.18 10.98 -5.64
C ILE A 42 0.92 11.17 -4.14
N VAL A 43 1.14 10.12 -3.34
CA VAL A 43 0.84 10.17 -1.89
C VAL A 43 1.78 11.12 -1.17
N TYR A 44 3.09 11.04 -1.42
CA TYR A 44 4.04 11.94 -0.78
C TYR A 44 3.89 13.38 -1.26
N GLY A 45 3.65 13.59 -2.56
CA GLY A 45 3.38 14.93 -3.09
C GLY A 45 2.10 15.54 -2.52
N ALA A 46 1.08 14.73 -2.23
CA ALA A 46 -0.13 15.22 -1.56
C ALA A 46 0.11 15.60 -0.10
N PHE A 47 1.00 14.91 0.61
CA PHE A 47 1.37 15.27 1.98
C PHE A 47 2.20 16.54 2.06
N ASP A 48 3.03 16.83 1.05
CA ASP A 48 3.80 18.08 1.01
C ASP A 48 2.90 19.31 0.75
N GLN A 49 1.64 19.11 0.32
CA GLN A 49 0.66 20.18 0.05
C GLN A 49 -0.31 20.45 1.21
N ILE A 50 -0.23 19.68 2.31
CA ILE A 50 -1.05 19.83 3.53
C ILE A 50 -0.15 20.35 4.65
#